data_AF-A0A371IFR6-F1
#
_entry.id   AF-A0A371IFR6-F1
#
_cell.length_a   1.000
_cell.length_b   1.000
_cell.length_c   1.000
_cell.angle_alpha   90.00
_cell.angle_beta   90.00
_cell.angle_gamma   90.00
#
_symmetry.space_group_name_H-M   'P 1'
#
loop_
_entity.id
_entity.type
_entity.pdbx_description
1 polymer ?
#
loop_
_entity_poly.entity_id
_entity_poly.type
_entity_poly.pdbx_seq_one_letter_code
_entity_poly.pdbx_strand_id
1 'polypeptide(L)'
;MGETSSSSDNKKNHIPIEIVSDDEMAVIEAALAFASTRSFSAVRSSSPPHFHTNALSITVVSKRRLSSGSDMEDLPPTRKKKSTLSDSFLIRFRNKRGLSVTDLTSTEWCSKQMEFSLLLGGRKVNQAMRAGIARHAKLEQEVIKRVEVKVKSQEDYWALKFLNFINGVNQLLFEGLTRELPIIGFAEDILLVGVIDEIRMPLAENDHNPILIDTKTRARDSLPAEPQRRNGRLQLMCYKYLWDSLVADDFPSKQFFTYFGLNPQHNLCEDLKVTSADGFSASTLDDVVRYYSNTCRMLAPAHDQLLLRYEYQKDHSLLGEDKFAYDPDWLKNQIRSCLEFWLGEREATCTPEEERWKCGFCQFKTFCSAYTDSKGTVAPKSNDSDIKEG
;
A
#
# COMPACT_ATOMS: atom_id res chain seq x y z
N MET A 1 -6.88 -65.85 -24.02
CA MET A 1 -6.87 -64.65 -24.88
C MET A 1 -7.38 -63.51 -24.01
N GLY A 2 -6.54 -62.84 -23.23
CA GLY A 2 -5.47 -61.91 -23.63
C GLY A 2 -5.96 -60.52 -23.22
N GLU A 3 -5.72 -60.09 -21.98
CA GLU A 3 -4.62 -59.20 -21.54
C GLU A 3 -4.65 -57.76 -22.08
N THR A 4 -4.63 -56.83 -21.12
CA THR A 4 -4.05 -55.47 -21.13
C THR A 4 -4.71 -54.37 -21.97
N SER A 5 -5.12 -53.27 -21.31
CA SER A 5 -4.18 -52.16 -21.06
C SER A 5 -4.83 -51.05 -20.24
N SER A 6 -4.12 -50.70 -19.18
CA SER A 6 -4.27 -49.52 -18.34
C SER A 6 -3.95 -48.24 -19.12
N SER A 7 -4.86 -47.26 -19.15
CA SER A 7 -4.50 -45.88 -19.47
C SER A 7 -4.33 -45.10 -18.17
N SER A 8 -3.08 -45.08 -17.70
CA SER A 8 -2.56 -44.13 -16.74
C SER A 8 -2.67 -42.71 -17.31
N ASP A 9 -3.68 -41.94 -16.88
CA ASP A 9 -3.69 -40.51 -17.17
C ASP A 9 -2.93 -39.74 -16.09
N ASN A 10 -1.93 -39.03 -16.60
CA ASN A 10 -0.80 -38.46 -15.91
C ASN A 10 -1.27 -37.31 -15.01
N LYS A 11 -1.22 -37.50 -13.69
CA LYS A 11 -1.30 -36.39 -12.72
C LYS A 11 -0.13 -35.45 -12.98
N LYS A 12 -0.33 -34.47 -13.87
CA LYS A 12 0.55 -33.32 -13.99
C LYS A 12 0.46 -32.56 -12.67
N ASN A 13 1.55 -32.63 -11.91
CA ASN A 13 1.83 -31.76 -10.78
C ASN A 13 1.62 -30.31 -11.22
N HIS A 14 0.51 -29.73 -10.81
CA HIS A 14 0.24 -28.31 -11.00
C HIS A 14 1.14 -27.57 -10.01
N ILE A 15 2.28 -27.09 -10.50
CA ILE A 15 3.06 -26.09 -9.79
C ILE A 15 2.16 -24.84 -9.75
N PRO A 16 1.78 -24.31 -8.58
CA PRO A 16 1.01 -23.08 -8.51
C PRO A 16 1.89 -21.94 -9.03
N ILE A 17 1.38 -21.21 -10.02
CA ILE A 17 1.96 -19.93 -10.43
C ILE A 17 1.41 -18.89 -9.46
N GLU A 18 2.25 -18.52 -8.50
CA GLU A 18 2.01 -17.49 -7.49
C GLU A 18 2.39 -16.13 -8.08
N ILE A 19 1.38 -15.27 -8.24
CA ILE A 19 1.47 -13.88 -8.67
C ILE A 19 0.37 -13.21 -7.85
N VAL A 20 0.68 -12.39 -6.85
CA VAL A 20 1.40 -11.12 -6.90
C VAL A 20 0.44 -9.93 -6.82
N SER A 21 -0.71 -10.03 -6.15
CA SER A 21 -1.64 -8.90 -5.97
C SER A 21 -1.16 -7.95 -4.86
N ASP A 22 -1.64 -6.71 -4.80
CA ASP A 22 -1.22 -5.74 -3.78
C ASP A 22 -1.46 -6.20 -2.33
N ASP A 23 -2.38 -7.15 -2.09
CA ASP A 23 -2.53 -7.82 -0.79
C ASP A 23 -1.36 -8.79 -0.48
N GLU A 24 -0.63 -9.26 -1.50
CA GLU A 24 0.56 -10.10 -1.40
C GLU A 24 1.89 -9.34 -1.31
N MET A 25 1.92 -8.01 -1.47
CA MET A 25 3.03 -7.22 -0.92
C MET A 25 3.15 -7.49 0.59
N ALA A 26 2.04 -7.70 1.31
CA ALA A 26 2.06 -8.12 2.71
C ALA A 26 2.37 -9.61 2.94
N VAL A 27 2.16 -10.48 1.94
CA VAL A 27 2.35 -11.94 2.08
C VAL A 27 3.77 -12.37 1.66
N ILE A 28 4.31 -11.85 0.55
CA ILE A 28 5.71 -12.06 0.14
C ILE A 28 6.68 -11.48 1.19
N GLU A 29 6.41 -10.27 1.68
CA GLU A 29 7.29 -9.62 2.65
C GLU A 29 7.22 -10.29 4.04
N ALA A 30 6.07 -10.87 4.42
CA ALA A 30 5.96 -11.71 5.62
C ALA A 30 6.73 -13.04 5.49
N ALA A 31 6.75 -13.65 4.29
CA ALA A 31 7.51 -14.88 4.02
C ALA A 31 9.03 -14.63 4.06
N LEU A 32 9.52 -13.51 3.52
CA LEU A 32 10.93 -13.11 3.58
C LEU A 32 11.39 -12.70 5.00
N ALA A 33 10.53 -12.02 5.76
CA ALA A 33 10.80 -11.69 7.17
C ALA A 33 10.86 -12.95 8.06
N PHE A 34 10.06 -13.99 7.76
CA PHE A 34 10.09 -15.27 8.49
C PHE A 34 11.32 -16.13 8.14
N ALA A 35 11.83 -16.05 6.91
CA ALA A 35 13.04 -16.77 6.51
C ALA A 35 14.31 -16.22 7.21
N SER A 36 14.33 -14.92 7.48
CA SER A 36 15.45 -14.22 8.15
C SER A 36 15.61 -14.57 9.64
N THR A 37 14.57 -15.14 10.27
CA THR A 37 14.60 -15.53 11.69
C THR A 37 14.97 -17.00 11.92
N ARG A 38 15.13 -17.81 10.86
CA ARG A 38 15.27 -19.27 10.97
C ARG A 38 16.68 -19.83 10.76
N SER A 39 17.68 -18.99 10.57
CA SER A 39 19.07 -19.41 10.52
C SER A 39 19.75 -19.31 11.88
N PHE A 40 19.30 -20.07 12.89
CA PHE A 40 20.16 -20.69 13.91
C PHE A 40 19.36 -21.79 14.63
N SER A 41 19.61 -23.04 14.27
CA SER A 41 19.34 -24.19 15.12
C SER A 41 20.52 -25.13 14.99
N ALA A 42 21.58 -24.84 15.74
CA ALA A 42 22.69 -25.75 15.96
C ALA A 42 22.59 -26.31 17.39
N VAL A 43 22.14 -27.57 17.44
CA VAL A 43 22.57 -28.65 18.34
C VAL A 43 22.83 -28.32 19.82
N ARG A 44 21.93 -28.83 20.68
CA ARG A 44 22.19 -29.05 22.11
C ARG A 44 23.21 -30.18 22.29
N SER A 45 24.24 -29.92 23.10
CA SER A 45 24.90 -30.95 23.92
C SER A 45 25.18 -30.38 25.31
N SER A 46 25.35 -31.30 26.26
CA SER A 46 24.88 -31.25 27.64
C SER A 46 25.95 -30.91 28.71
N SER A 47 25.48 -30.18 29.75
CA SER A 47 25.85 -30.27 31.19
C SER A 47 27.03 -29.43 31.78
N PRO A 48 26.95 -29.07 33.10
CA PRO A 48 27.51 -27.86 33.77
C PRO A 48 28.74 -28.21 34.68
N PRO A 49 29.26 -27.45 35.71
CA PRO A 49 28.72 -26.28 36.47
C PRO A 49 29.73 -25.22 37.05
N HIS A 50 29.19 -24.26 37.82
CA HIS A 50 29.71 -23.64 39.07
C HIS A 50 30.12 -22.13 39.15
N PHE A 51 29.40 -21.45 40.06
CA PHE A 51 29.71 -20.36 41.01
C PHE A 51 30.78 -19.28 40.72
N HIS A 52 30.42 -17.99 40.84
CA HIS A 52 30.65 -17.14 42.04
C HIS A 52 30.35 -15.65 41.81
N THR A 53 29.67 -15.08 42.82
CA THR A 53 29.61 -13.72 43.37
C THR A 53 30.65 -12.65 42.96
N ASN A 54 30.17 -11.40 42.76
CA ASN A 54 30.55 -10.13 43.44
C ASN A 54 29.91 -8.95 42.67
N ALA A 55 28.94 -8.19 43.19
CA ALA A 55 29.02 -7.15 44.22
C ALA A 55 30.04 -6.05 43.91
N LEU A 56 29.57 -4.82 43.70
CA LEU A 56 29.98 -3.60 44.45
C LEU A 56 29.14 -2.37 44.03
N SER A 57 28.47 -1.81 45.03
CA SER A 57 27.75 -0.54 45.05
C SER A 57 28.69 0.65 45.22
N ILE A 58 28.33 1.85 44.73
CA ILE A 58 28.60 3.12 45.44
C ILE A 58 27.39 4.07 45.27
N THR A 59 26.82 4.47 46.40
CA THR A 59 25.85 5.54 46.60
C THR A 59 26.56 6.84 46.98
N VAL A 60 26.04 7.99 46.56
CA VAL A 60 26.23 9.26 47.29
C VAL A 60 24.92 10.06 47.29
N VAL A 61 24.50 10.41 48.50
CA VAL A 61 23.32 11.16 48.92
C VAL A 61 23.73 12.61 49.26
N SER A 62 22.87 13.59 48.97
CA SER A 62 22.60 14.80 49.80
C SER A 62 21.66 15.74 49.04
N LYS A 63 20.74 16.53 49.63
CA LYS A 63 20.12 16.65 50.96
C LYS A 63 18.91 17.59 50.75
N ARG A 64 17.83 17.40 51.50
CA ARG A 64 16.60 18.24 51.48
C ARG A 64 16.82 19.66 52.03
N ARG A 65 15.98 20.61 51.60
CA ARG A 65 15.49 21.73 52.44
C ARG A 65 14.02 22.04 52.11
N LEU A 66 13.17 22.09 53.14
CA LEU A 66 11.79 22.58 53.12
C LEU A 66 11.77 24.03 53.63
N SER A 67 10.93 24.89 53.05
CA SER A 67 9.80 25.56 53.78
C SER A 67 9.08 26.62 52.93
N SER A 68 7.75 26.57 53.04
CA SER A 68 6.78 27.69 53.09
C SER A 68 5.85 27.81 51.89
N GLY A 69 4.55 27.69 52.18
CA GLY A 69 3.50 27.43 51.21
C GLY A 69 2.73 28.65 50.70
N SER A 70 1.80 28.35 49.80
CA SER A 70 0.48 28.97 49.67
C SER A 70 -0.37 28.11 48.71
N ASP A 71 -1.62 27.87 49.12
CA ASP A 71 -2.69 27.19 48.38
C ASP A 71 -3.01 27.83 47.03
N MET A 72 -3.24 27.01 46.01
CA MET A 72 -4.25 27.30 44.98
C MET A 72 -4.70 25.99 44.30
N GLU A 73 -6.02 25.88 44.14
CA GLU A 73 -6.77 24.68 43.77
C GLU A 73 -6.52 24.10 42.37
N ASP A 74 -6.63 22.77 42.33
CA ASP A 74 -7.35 21.93 41.38
C ASP A 74 -7.31 22.26 39.87
N LEU A 75 -6.39 21.60 39.16
CA LEU A 75 -6.58 21.25 37.75
C LEU A 75 -6.14 19.79 37.56
N PRO A 76 -6.98 18.92 36.94
CA PRO A 76 -6.59 17.55 36.67
C PRO A 76 -5.40 17.57 35.69
N PRO A 77 -4.37 16.73 35.88
CA PRO A 77 -3.27 16.69 34.96
C PRO A 77 -3.82 16.21 33.62
N THR A 78 -3.90 17.12 32.65
CA THR A 78 -4.07 16.74 31.25
C THR A 78 -2.91 15.81 30.94
N ARG A 79 -3.17 14.51 30.94
CA ARG A 79 -2.27 13.51 30.39
C ARG A 79 -2.18 13.85 28.90
N LYS A 80 -1.28 14.76 28.53
CA LYS A 80 -0.67 14.74 27.20
C LYS A 80 -0.01 13.37 27.15
N LYS A 81 -0.74 12.38 26.60
CA LYS A 81 -0.20 11.07 26.26
C LYS A 81 1.01 11.41 25.40
N LYS A 82 2.22 11.29 25.95
CA LYS A 82 3.41 11.21 25.13
C LYS A 82 3.18 9.93 24.33
N SER A 83 2.62 10.08 23.13
CA SER A 83 2.60 9.03 22.13
C SER A 83 4.07 8.67 21.94
N THR A 84 4.50 7.59 22.58
CA THR A 84 5.79 7.01 22.30
C THR A 84 5.71 6.63 20.83
N LEU A 85 6.55 7.19 19.98
CA LEU A 85 6.56 6.93 18.52
C LEU A 85 6.49 5.43 18.18
N SER A 86 6.92 4.56 19.10
CA SER A 86 6.79 3.10 19.06
C SER A 86 5.36 2.55 18.91
N ASP A 87 4.32 3.35 19.17
CA ASP A 87 2.92 2.90 19.19
C ASP A 87 2.15 3.26 17.90
N SER A 88 2.75 3.98 16.95
CA SER A 88 2.07 4.39 15.71
C SER A 88 1.76 3.21 14.79
N PHE A 89 0.64 3.27 14.05
CA PHE A 89 0.30 2.26 13.05
C PHE A 89 1.33 2.21 11.91
N LEU A 90 1.90 3.35 11.53
CA LEU A 90 2.93 3.45 10.51
C LEU A 90 4.16 2.62 10.88
N ILE A 91 4.72 2.81 12.07
CA ILE A 91 5.90 2.07 12.52
C ILE A 91 5.55 0.60 12.76
N ARG A 92 4.39 0.31 13.36
CA ARG A 92 4.03 -1.08 13.68
C ARG A 92 3.76 -1.94 12.44
N PHE A 93 3.16 -1.38 11.39
CA PHE A 93 2.65 -2.16 10.25
C PHE A 93 3.30 -1.85 8.90
N ARG A 94 4.04 -0.75 8.78
CA ARG A 94 4.66 -0.30 7.52
C ARG A 94 6.14 0.08 7.66
N ASN A 95 6.78 -0.20 8.80
CA ASN A 95 8.21 0.00 8.97
C ASN A 95 9.01 -0.79 7.91
N LYS A 96 9.93 -0.12 7.23
CA LYS A 96 10.72 -0.64 6.10
C LYS A 96 9.90 -1.21 4.94
N ARG A 97 8.65 -0.77 4.78
CA ARG A 97 7.77 -1.14 3.65
C ARG A 97 7.32 0.08 2.86
N GLY A 98 7.22 1.23 3.54
CA GLY A 98 6.54 2.41 3.00
C GLY A 98 5.03 2.29 3.14
N LEU A 99 4.35 3.42 3.06
CA LEU A 99 2.89 3.48 3.05
C LEU A 99 2.40 3.36 1.61
N SER A 100 1.51 2.42 1.32
CA SER A 100 0.99 2.28 -0.05
C SER A 100 -0.06 3.35 -0.36
N VAL A 101 -0.24 3.72 -1.63
CA VAL A 101 -1.39 4.57 -2.02
C VAL A 101 -2.72 3.91 -1.65
N THR A 102 -2.79 2.57 -1.70
CA THR A 102 -3.93 1.78 -1.21
C THR A 102 -4.17 1.94 0.29
N ASP A 103 -3.12 2.15 1.09
CA ASP A 103 -3.26 2.46 2.51
C ASP A 103 -3.95 3.81 2.74
N LEU A 104 -3.59 4.82 1.95
CA LEU A 104 -4.23 6.14 2.00
C LEU A 104 -5.71 6.07 1.60
N THR A 105 -6.00 5.43 0.47
CA THR A 105 -7.38 5.31 -0.04
C THR A 105 -8.23 4.42 0.86
N SER A 106 -7.67 3.36 1.45
CA SER A 106 -8.41 2.53 2.42
C SER A 106 -8.71 3.26 3.73
N THR A 107 -7.78 4.11 4.19
CA THR A 107 -7.99 4.97 5.37
C THR A 107 -9.06 6.03 5.10
N GLU A 108 -9.05 6.67 3.92
CA GLU A 108 -10.11 7.61 3.51
C GLU A 108 -11.47 6.91 3.41
N TRP A 109 -11.51 5.68 2.89
CA TRP A 109 -12.76 4.93 2.74
C TRP A 109 -13.47 4.71 4.08
N CYS A 110 -12.72 4.27 5.10
CA CYS A 110 -13.15 4.14 6.49
C CYS A 110 -11.94 3.86 7.41
N SER A 111 -11.49 4.86 8.16
CA SER A 111 -10.32 4.69 9.04
C SER A 111 -10.53 3.63 10.13
N LYS A 112 -11.76 3.44 10.63
CA LYS A 112 -12.07 2.33 11.56
C LYS A 112 -11.95 0.95 10.90
N GLN A 113 -12.34 0.82 9.64
CA GLN A 113 -12.13 -0.41 8.89
C GLN A 113 -10.63 -0.67 8.71
N MET A 114 -9.84 0.37 8.39
CA MET A 114 -8.39 0.23 8.27
C MET A 114 -7.76 -0.24 9.59
N GLU A 115 -8.12 0.38 10.72
CA GLU A 115 -7.66 -0.05 12.04
C GLU A 115 -7.97 -1.54 12.29
N PHE A 116 -9.20 -1.99 12.02
CA PHE A 116 -9.55 -3.40 12.17
C PHE A 116 -8.76 -4.30 11.21
N SER A 117 -8.50 -3.87 9.98
CA SER A 117 -7.65 -4.61 9.04
C SER A 117 -6.22 -4.78 9.54
N LEU A 118 -5.68 -3.77 10.22
CA LEU A 118 -4.34 -3.85 10.82
C LEU A 118 -4.32 -4.75 12.07
N LEU A 119 -5.33 -4.63 12.95
CA LEU A 119 -5.33 -5.28 14.25
C LEU A 119 -5.89 -6.72 14.25
N LEU A 120 -6.87 -7.01 13.40
CA LEU A 120 -7.64 -8.25 13.41
C LEU A 120 -7.38 -9.12 12.17
N GLY A 121 -6.55 -8.64 11.24
CA GLY A 121 -6.20 -9.32 9.99
C GLY A 121 -6.76 -8.62 8.76
N GLY A 122 -6.03 -8.78 7.65
CA GLY A 122 -6.25 -8.04 6.40
C GLY A 122 -7.63 -8.22 5.77
N ARG A 123 -7.89 -7.40 4.75
CA ARG A 123 -9.11 -7.48 3.95
C ARG A 123 -9.16 -8.84 3.24
N LYS A 124 -10.30 -9.53 3.32
CA LYS A 124 -10.49 -10.79 2.60
C LYS A 124 -10.77 -10.51 1.13
N VAL A 125 -9.98 -11.11 0.25
CA VAL A 125 -10.18 -11.04 -1.20
C VAL A 125 -11.47 -11.77 -1.59
N ASN A 126 -12.44 -11.02 -2.08
CA ASN A 126 -13.71 -11.55 -2.58
C ASN A 126 -13.68 -11.78 -4.10
N GLN A 127 -14.73 -12.39 -4.65
CA GLN A 127 -14.80 -12.73 -6.08
C GLN A 127 -14.68 -11.49 -6.99
N ALA A 128 -15.29 -10.36 -6.62
CA ALA A 128 -15.20 -9.14 -7.40
C ALA A 128 -13.77 -8.56 -7.40
N MET A 129 -13.06 -8.65 -6.27
CA MET A 129 -11.65 -8.27 -6.19
C MET A 129 -10.77 -9.18 -7.04
N ARG A 130 -10.98 -10.50 -7.02
CA ARG A 130 -10.24 -11.45 -7.89
C ARG A 130 -10.46 -11.17 -9.37
N ALA A 131 -11.71 -10.86 -9.76
CA ALA A 131 -12.02 -10.49 -11.13
C ALA A 131 -11.32 -9.19 -11.56
N GLY A 132 -11.21 -8.21 -10.65
CA GLY A 132 -10.42 -7.00 -10.86
C GLY A 132 -8.93 -7.32 -11.08
N ILE A 133 -8.31 -8.03 -10.14
CA ILE A 133 -6.89 -8.44 -10.24
C ILE A 133 -6.60 -9.17 -11.55
N ALA A 134 -7.46 -10.13 -11.93
CA ALA A 134 -7.32 -10.85 -13.18
C ALA A 134 -7.44 -9.95 -14.42
N ARG A 135 -8.29 -8.91 -14.37
CA ARG A 135 -8.43 -7.95 -15.47
C ARG A 135 -7.17 -7.08 -15.62
N HIS A 136 -6.59 -6.59 -14.53
CA HIS A 136 -5.34 -5.84 -14.56
C HIS A 136 -4.18 -6.67 -15.08
N ALA A 137 -4.03 -7.90 -14.60
CA ALA A 137 -3.01 -8.82 -15.11
C ALA A 137 -3.16 -9.06 -16.63
N LYS A 138 -4.39 -9.13 -17.14
CA LYS A 138 -4.64 -9.23 -18.58
C LYS A 138 -4.27 -7.94 -19.32
N LEU A 139 -4.63 -6.77 -18.78
CA LEU A 139 -4.27 -5.48 -19.35
C LEU A 139 -2.75 -5.28 -19.39
N GLU A 140 -2.03 -5.61 -18.33
CA GLU A 140 -0.58 -5.56 -18.29
C GLU A 140 0.04 -6.44 -19.40
N GLN A 141 -0.44 -7.67 -19.56
CA GLN A 141 0.04 -8.61 -20.58
C GLN A 141 -0.19 -8.15 -22.03
N GLU A 142 -1.10 -7.18 -22.26
CA GLU A 142 -1.30 -6.60 -23.59
C GLU A 142 -0.08 -5.80 -24.06
N VAL A 143 0.75 -5.31 -23.12
CA VAL A 143 1.90 -4.43 -23.41
C VAL A 143 3.22 -4.91 -22.79
N ILE A 144 3.19 -5.66 -21.70
CA ILE A 144 4.38 -6.07 -20.96
C ILE A 144 4.53 -7.59 -20.99
N LYS A 145 5.73 -8.06 -21.39
CA LYS A 145 6.12 -9.46 -21.27
C LYS A 145 6.88 -9.67 -19.97
N ARG A 146 6.27 -10.40 -19.03
CA ARG A 146 6.93 -10.74 -17.77
C ARG A 146 8.10 -11.70 -17.96
N VAL A 147 9.17 -11.42 -17.25
CA VAL A 147 10.36 -12.25 -17.14
C VAL A 147 10.54 -12.62 -15.68
N GLU A 148 10.78 -13.90 -15.40
CA GLU A 148 11.03 -14.36 -14.04
C GLU A 148 12.46 -13.96 -13.64
N VAL A 149 12.60 -13.26 -12.52
CA VAL A 149 13.88 -12.83 -11.97
C VAL A 149 14.03 -13.38 -10.56
N LYS A 150 15.16 -14.02 -10.27
CA LYS A 150 15.43 -14.60 -8.96
C LYS A 150 16.07 -13.57 -8.03
N VAL A 151 15.24 -12.97 -7.19
CA VAL A 151 15.65 -12.04 -6.13
C VAL A 151 16.38 -12.81 -5.01
N LYS A 152 17.60 -12.38 -4.65
CA LYS A 152 18.40 -13.03 -3.59
C LYS A 152 18.60 -12.15 -2.36
N SER A 153 18.38 -10.84 -2.48
CA SER A 153 18.54 -9.86 -1.41
C SER A 153 17.44 -8.80 -1.43
N GLN A 154 17.37 -7.98 -0.37
CA GLN A 154 16.46 -6.83 -0.34
C GLN A 154 16.89 -5.76 -1.36
N GLU A 155 18.19 -5.65 -1.61
CA GLU A 155 18.77 -4.79 -2.64
C GLU A 155 18.37 -5.24 -4.05
N ASP A 156 18.42 -6.55 -4.35
CA ASP A 156 17.92 -7.12 -5.61
C ASP A 156 16.44 -6.79 -5.81
N TYR A 157 15.63 -6.90 -4.75
CA TYR A 157 14.21 -6.59 -4.79
C TYR A 157 13.94 -5.13 -5.18
N TRP A 158 14.65 -4.19 -4.56
CA TRP A 158 14.52 -2.77 -4.88
C TRP A 158 15.08 -2.43 -6.25
N ALA A 159 16.21 -3.02 -6.64
CA ALA A 159 16.76 -2.87 -7.97
C ALA A 159 15.75 -3.33 -9.03
N LEU A 160 15.10 -4.48 -8.84
CA LEU A 160 14.05 -4.95 -9.74
C LEU A 160 12.90 -3.94 -9.87
N LYS A 161 12.43 -3.34 -8.76
CA LYS A 161 11.39 -2.30 -8.81
C LYS A 161 11.80 -1.08 -9.62
N PHE A 162 13.02 -0.57 -9.41
CA PHE A 162 13.54 0.57 -10.17
C PHE A 162 13.73 0.24 -11.65
N LEU A 163 14.23 -0.97 -11.97
CA LEU A 163 14.35 -1.42 -13.36
C LEU A 163 12.99 -1.58 -14.04
N ASN A 164 11.97 -2.06 -13.33
CA ASN A 164 10.60 -2.12 -13.85
C ASN A 164 10.06 -0.71 -14.15
N PHE A 165 10.32 0.28 -13.28
CA PHE A 165 9.98 1.67 -13.57
C PHE A 165 10.72 2.19 -14.81
N ILE A 166 12.04 2.00 -14.89
CA ILE A 166 12.85 2.46 -16.02
C ILE A 166 12.34 1.85 -17.33
N ASN A 167 12.06 0.55 -17.34
CA ASN A 167 11.52 -0.14 -18.51
C ASN A 167 10.13 0.38 -18.89
N GLY A 168 9.25 0.61 -17.92
CA GLY A 168 7.92 1.16 -18.18
C GLY A 168 7.96 2.62 -18.68
N VAL A 169 8.88 3.44 -18.17
CA VAL A 169 9.12 4.80 -18.71
C VAL A 169 9.65 4.74 -20.14
N ASN A 170 10.63 3.88 -20.41
CA ASN A 170 11.13 3.69 -21.78
C ASN A 170 9.99 3.26 -22.71
N GLN A 171 9.16 2.30 -22.29
CA GLN A 171 7.99 1.89 -23.04
C GLN A 171 7.03 3.06 -23.30
N LEU A 172 6.74 3.88 -22.29
CA LEU A 172 5.90 5.06 -22.44
C LEU A 172 6.48 6.05 -23.47
N LEU A 173 7.78 6.32 -23.42
CA LEU A 173 8.43 7.28 -24.32
C LEU A 173 8.53 6.78 -25.76
N PHE A 174 8.73 5.47 -25.98
CA PHE A 174 8.88 4.90 -27.33
C PHE A 174 7.56 4.42 -27.95
N GLU A 175 6.64 3.87 -27.15
CA GLU A 175 5.40 3.25 -27.62
C GLU A 175 4.15 4.10 -27.27
N GLY A 176 4.29 5.12 -26.42
CA GLY A 176 3.20 6.02 -26.03
C GLY A 176 2.27 5.46 -24.95
N LEU A 177 2.56 4.27 -24.39
CA LEU A 177 1.72 3.59 -23.41
C LEU A 177 2.59 2.73 -22.48
N THR A 178 2.28 2.75 -21.18
CA THR A 178 2.77 1.74 -20.23
C THR A 178 1.69 1.40 -19.20
N ARG A 179 1.84 0.27 -18.52
CA ARG A 179 0.89 -0.24 -17.53
C ARG A 179 1.58 -0.82 -16.31
N GLU A 180 0.87 -0.83 -15.19
CA GLU A 180 1.35 -1.37 -13.90
C GLU A 180 2.73 -0.80 -13.51
N LEU A 181 2.91 0.52 -13.69
CA LEU A 181 4.20 1.18 -13.46
C LEU A 181 4.43 1.38 -11.95
N PRO A 182 5.44 0.74 -11.33
CA PRO A 182 5.71 0.91 -9.91
C PRO A 182 6.30 2.29 -9.63
N ILE A 183 5.71 3.04 -8.70
CA ILE A 183 6.16 4.39 -8.34
C ILE A 183 6.49 4.48 -6.84
N ILE A 184 7.54 5.24 -6.52
CA ILE A 184 8.00 5.49 -5.15
C ILE A 184 8.36 6.97 -5.00
N GLY A 185 7.97 7.55 -3.87
CA GLY A 185 8.30 8.93 -3.54
C GLY A 185 8.00 9.23 -2.07
N PHE A 186 7.99 10.51 -1.72
CA PHE A 186 7.76 10.97 -0.36
C PHE A 186 6.64 12.00 -0.34
N ALA A 187 5.81 11.97 0.70
CA ALA A 187 4.82 13.00 0.98
C ALA A 187 4.85 13.31 2.48
N GLU A 188 5.01 14.59 2.85
CA GLU A 188 5.13 15.03 4.26
C GLU A 188 6.17 14.17 5.03
N ASP A 189 7.35 13.95 4.44
CA ASP A 189 8.46 13.10 4.92
C ASP A 189 8.15 11.59 5.07
N ILE A 190 6.96 11.14 4.70
CA ILE A 190 6.56 9.73 4.71
C ILE A 190 6.79 9.11 3.34
N LEU A 191 7.50 7.98 3.32
CA LEU A 191 7.71 7.20 2.11
C LEU A 191 6.38 6.61 1.62
N LEU A 192 6.01 6.95 0.38
CA LEU A 192 4.87 6.40 -0.33
C LEU A 192 5.29 5.48 -1.47
N VAL A 193 4.54 4.41 -1.68
CA VAL A 193 4.71 3.46 -2.79
C VAL A 193 3.38 3.19 -3.49
N GLY A 194 3.41 2.90 -4.78
CA GLY A 194 2.21 2.60 -5.54
C GLY A 194 2.50 1.96 -6.88
N VAL A 195 1.43 1.64 -7.61
CA VAL A 195 1.49 1.10 -8.97
C VAL A 195 0.46 1.85 -9.80
N ILE A 196 0.90 2.53 -10.85
CA ILE A 196 0.03 3.28 -11.75
C ILE A 196 -0.49 2.33 -12.82
N ASP A 197 -1.81 2.11 -12.85
CA ASP A 197 -2.43 1.12 -13.74
C ASP A 197 -2.06 1.36 -15.21
N GLU A 198 -2.21 2.60 -15.69
CA GLU A 198 -1.99 2.95 -17.09
C GLU A 198 -1.55 4.40 -17.23
N ILE A 199 -0.54 4.63 -18.08
CA ILE A 199 -0.07 5.96 -18.46
C ILE A 199 -0.02 6.03 -19.98
N ARG A 200 -0.56 7.10 -20.56
CA ARG A 200 -0.56 7.33 -22.00
C ARG A 200 0.03 8.67 -22.35
N MET A 201 0.81 8.70 -23.43
CA MET A 201 1.15 9.96 -24.07
C MET A 201 -0.09 10.51 -24.79
N PRO A 202 -0.37 11.82 -24.69
CA PRO A 202 -1.48 12.45 -25.40
C PRO A 202 -1.29 12.33 -26.91
N LEU A 203 -2.40 12.23 -27.65
CA LEU A 203 -2.39 12.13 -29.11
C LEU A 203 -2.19 13.47 -29.81
N ALA A 204 -2.43 14.58 -29.11
CA ALA A 204 -2.32 15.91 -29.67
C ALA A 204 -0.85 16.35 -29.74
N GLU A 205 -0.38 16.78 -30.91
CA GLU A 205 1.03 17.08 -31.17
C GLU A 205 1.66 18.14 -30.25
N ASN A 206 0.86 19.02 -29.64
CA ASN A 206 1.33 20.10 -28.76
C ASN A 206 1.20 19.80 -27.26
N ASP A 207 0.63 18.64 -26.91
CA ASP A 207 0.57 18.18 -25.53
C ASP A 207 1.62 17.07 -25.37
N HIS A 208 2.46 17.19 -24.35
CA HIS A 208 3.50 16.22 -24.05
C HIS A 208 3.35 15.67 -22.64
N ASN A 209 2.31 16.10 -21.91
CA ASN A 209 2.13 15.74 -20.53
C ASN A 209 1.39 14.39 -20.47
N PRO A 210 2.00 13.34 -19.91
CA PRO A 210 1.38 12.02 -19.86
C PRO A 210 0.09 12.04 -19.04
N ILE A 211 -0.91 11.30 -19.50
CA ILE A 211 -2.22 11.16 -18.86
C ILE A 211 -2.21 9.89 -18.01
N LEU A 212 -2.48 10.03 -16.72
CA LEU A 212 -2.62 8.90 -15.79
C LEU A 212 -4.06 8.41 -15.79
N ILE A 213 -4.21 7.10 -15.92
CA ILE A 213 -5.49 6.43 -16.07
C ILE A 213 -5.55 5.29 -15.05
N ASP A 214 -6.63 5.22 -14.29
CA ASP A 214 -6.90 4.13 -13.35
C ASP A 214 -8.18 3.42 -13.79
N THR A 215 -8.09 2.09 -13.96
CA THR A 215 -9.18 1.28 -14.50
C THR A 215 -9.84 0.49 -13.39
N LYS A 216 -11.06 0.87 -12.99
CA LYS A 216 -11.85 0.14 -12.00
C LYS A 216 -12.82 -0.82 -12.65
N THR A 217 -12.86 -2.05 -12.15
CA THR A 217 -13.83 -3.05 -12.58
C THR A 217 -15.08 -3.06 -11.68
N ARG A 218 -16.24 -3.33 -12.26
CA ARG A 218 -17.53 -3.30 -11.55
C ARG A 218 -18.34 -4.57 -11.80
N ALA A 219 -18.86 -5.14 -10.71
CA ALA A 219 -19.79 -6.27 -10.77
C ALA A 219 -21.21 -5.87 -11.19
N ARG A 220 -21.55 -4.57 -11.12
CA ARG A 220 -22.84 -4.01 -11.54
C ARG A 220 -22.64 -3.20 -12.81
N ASP A 221 -23.60 -3.31 -13.72
CA ASP A 221 -23.67 -2.55 -14.96
C ASP A 221 -24.21 -1.12 -14.71
N SER A 222 -23.50 -0.37 -13.88
CA SER A 222 -23.81 1.03 -13.56
C SER A 222 -22.59 1.74 -13.01
N LEU A 223 -22.53 3.08 -13.14
CA LEU A 223 -21.47 3.88 -12.54
C LEU A 223 -21.49 3.86 -11.01
N PRO A 224 -20.36 4.16 -10.33
CA PRO A 224 -20.28 4.06 -8.89
C PRO A 224 -20.95 5.25 -8.22
N ALA A 225 -21.29 5.09 -6.94
CA ALA A 225 -21.67 6.24 -6.12
C ALA A 225 -20.47 7.19 -5.92
N GLU A 226 -20.74 8.44 -5.55
CA GLU A 226 -19.72 9.48 -5.36
C GLU A 226 -18.56 9.01 -4.44
N PRO A 227 -18.78 8.37 -3.27
CA PRO A 227 -17.67 8.00 -2.40
C PRO A 227 -16.71 6.98 -3.03
N GLN A 228 -17.19 6.14 -3.95
CA GLN A 228 -16.34 5.19 -4.69
C GLN A 228 -15.53 5.91 -5.79
N ARG A 229 -16.12 6.92 -6.42
CA ARG A 229 -15.40 7.78 -7.38
C ARG A 229 -14.35 8.61 -6.66
N ARG A 230 -14.70 9.26 -5.55
CA ARG A 230 -13.80 10.03 -4.68
C ARG A 230 -12.56 9.23 -4.29
N ASN A 231 -12.75 7.97 -3.92
CA ASN A 231 -11.65 7.08 -3.56
C ASN A 231 -10.70 6.79 -4.73
N GLY A 232 -11.23 6.52 -5.93
CA GLY A 232 -10.42 6.39 -7.15
C GLY A 232 -9.72 7.70 -7.54
N ARG A 233 -10.37 8.84 -7.33
CA ARG A 233 -9.80 10.16 -7.62
C ARG A 233 -8.62 10.44 -6.70
N LEU A 234 -8.75 10.13 -5.40
CA LEU A 234 -7.65 10.21 -4.44
C LEU A 234 -6.45 9.36 -4.89
N GLN A 235 -6.69 8.14 -5.34
CA GLN A 235 -5.62 7.26 -5.85
C GLN A 235 -4.83 7.90 -6.99
N LEU A 236 -5.52 8.34 -8.05
CA LEU A 236 -4.88 8.99 -9.19
C LEU A 236 -4.18 10.30 -8.81
N MET A 237 -4.75 11.11 -7.91
CA MET A 237 -4.11 12.33 -7.43
C MET A 237 -2.83 12.03 -6.64
N CYS A 238 -2.81 10.97 -5.81
CA CYS A 238 -1.59 10.49 -5.17
C CYS A 238 -0.53 10.09 -6.22
N TYR A 239 -0.92 9.36 -7.27
CA TYR A 239 0.01 8.97 -8.33
C TYR A 239 0.55 10.17 -9.10
N LYS A 240 -0.29 11.14 -9.47
CA LYS A 240 0.15 12.40 -10.08
C LYS A 240 1.13 13.14 -9.19
N TYR A 241 0.82 13.28 -7.89
CA TYR A 241 1.72 13.92 -6.93
C TYR A 241 3.09 13.25 -6.88
N LEU A 242 3.14 11.91 -6.81
CA LEU A 242 4.39 11.17 -6.81
C LEU A 242 5.14 11.32 -8.13
N TRP A 243 4.43 11.25 -9.27
CA TRP A 243 5.02 11.45 -10.59
C TRP A 243 5.63 12.84 -10.73
N ASP A 244 4.87 13.89 -10.47
CA ASP A 244 5.32 15.27 -10.61
C ASP A 244 6.47 15.58 -9.64
N SER A 245 6.47 15.00 -8.44
CA SER A 245 7.59 15.14 -7.49
C SER A 245 8.88 14.48 -8.04
N LEU A 246 8.78 13.34 -8.73
CA LEU A 246 9.94 12.70 -9.36
C LEU A 246 10.50 13.48 -10.54
N VAL A 247 9.64 14.25 -11.23
CA VAL A 247 10.04 15.12 -12.35
C VAL A 247 10.68 16.41 -11.84
N ALA A 248 10.09 17.02 -10.80
CA ALA A 248 10.50 18.32 -10.29
C ALA A 248 11.80 18.25 -9.46
N ASP A 249 11.96 17.19 -8.67
CA ASP A 249 13.02 17.07 -7.69
C ASP A 249 13.88 15.82 -7.91
N ASP A 250 15.13 15.87 -7.43
CA ASP A 250 15.97 14.68 -7.39
C ASP A 250 15.43 13.67 -6.38
N PHE A 251 15.33 12.40 -6.80
CA PHE A 251 14.92 11.32 -5.89
C PHE A 251 15.84 11.28 -4.65
N PRO A 252 15.30 11.36 -3.42
CA PRO A 252 16.10 11.44 -2.20
C PRO A 252 16.70 10.08 -1.81
N SER A 253 17.66 9.60 -2.61
CA SER A 253 18.29 8.28 -2.53
C SER A 253 18.88 7.97 -1.15
N LYS A 254 19.52 8.94 -0.49
CA LYS A 254 20.08 8.78 0.85
C LYS A 254 19.00 8.47 1.90
N GLN A 255 17.87 9.18 1.85
CA GLN A 255 16.73 8.94 2.75
C GLN A 255 16.12 7.57 2.46
N PHE A 256 15.98 7.21 1.18
CA PHE A 256 15.53 5.89 0.76
C PHE A 256 16.42 4.76 1.32
N PHE A 257 17.74 4.81 1.11
CA PHE A 257 18.66 3.78 1.62
C PHE A 257 18.62 3.69 3.14
N THR A 258 18.57 4.83 3.84
CA THR A 258 18.50 4.89 5.30
C THR A 258 17.19 4.27 5.82
N TYR A 259 16.06 4.60 5.19
CA TYR A 259 14.74 4.11 5.59
C TYR A 259 14.66 2.58 5.53
N PHE A 260 15.13 1.99 4.43
CA PHE A 260 15.11 0.53 4.26
C PHE A 260 16.30 -0.18 4.93
N GLY A 261 17.38 0.54 5.24
CA GLY A 261 18.64 -0.02 5.73
C GLY A 261 19.37 -0.81 4.65
N LEU A 262 19.39 -0.29 3.42
CA LEU A 262 20.01 -0.93 2.25
C LEU A 262 21.47 -0.55 2.13
N ASN A 263 22.30 -1.45 1.60
CA ASN A 263 23.67 -1.13 1.19
C ASN A 263 23.69 -0.68 -0.29
N PRO A 264 23.96 0.60 -0.60
CA PRO A 264 23.97 1.08 -1.99
C PRO A 264 25.03 0.38 -2.85
N GLN A 265 26.13 -0.07 -2.24
CA GLN A 265 27.26 -0.74 -2.90
C GLN A 265 27.09 -2.26 -2.97
N HIS A 266 25.92 -2.78 -2.62
CA HIS A 266 25.60 -4.20 -2.80
C HIS A 266 25.65 -4.56 -4.29
N ASN A 267 26.39 -5.62 -4.62
CA ASN A 267 26.44 -6.14 -5.99
C ASN A 267 25.16 -6.92 -6.28
N LEU A 268 24.50 -6.56 -7.37
CA LEU A 268 23.26 -7.20 -7.80
C LEU A 268 23.51 -8.59 -8.39
N CYS A 269 22.48 -9.43 -8.37
CA CYS A 269 22.51 -10.71 -9.07
C CYS A 269 22.66 -10.52 -10.60
N GLU A 270 23.21 -11.52 -11.30
CA GLU A 270 23.48 -11.42 -12.76
C GLU A 270 22.23 -11.05 -13.57
N ASP A 271 21.06 -11.57 -13.20
CA ASP A 271 19.78 -11.29 -13.88
C ASP A 271 19.36 -9.81 -13.80
N LEU A 272 19.90 -9.06 -12.83
CA LEU A 272 19.60 -7.65 -12.58
C LEU A 272 20.72 -6.70 -13.03
N LYS A 273 21.84 -7.23 -13.50
CA LYS A 273 22.91 -6.40 -14.05
C LYS A 273 22.47 -5.90 -15.43
N VAL A 274 22.44 -4.59 -15.59
CA VAL A 274 22.00 -3.96 -16.84
C VAL A 274 23.20 -3.36 -17.54
N THR A 275 23.36 -3.68 -18.82
CA THR A 275 24.25 -2.94 -19.72
C THR A 275 23.39 -2.24 -20.75
N SER A 276 23.32 -0.92 -20.68
CA SER A 276 22.64 -0.10 -21.68
C SER A 276 23.44 -0.03 -22.99
N ALA A 277 22.74 0.27 -24.09
CA ALA A 277 23.38 0.48 -25.40
C ALA A 277 24.42 1.61 -25.39
N ASP A 278 24.27 2.57 -24.48
CA ASP A 278 25.18 3.72 -24.31
C ASP A 278 26.42 3.39 -23.45
N GLY A 279 26.61 2.11 -23.10
CA GLY A 279 27.76 1.64 -22.32
C GLY A 279 27.64 1.85 -20.81
N PHE A 280 26.53 2.38 -20.31
CA PHE A 280 26.26 2.40 -18.87
C PHE A 280 25.98 0.98 -18.38
N SER A 281 26.78 0.51 -17.42
CA SER A 281 26.64 -0.78 -16.76
C SER A 281 26.24 -0.56 -15.30
N ALA A 282 25.05 -1.01 -14.91
CA ALA A 282 24.62 -1.05 -13.51
C ALA A 282 24.95 -2.42 -12.90
N SER A 283 25.87 -2.44 -11.93
CA SER A 283 26.24 -3.64 -11.18
C SER A 283 25.88 -3.56 -9.69
N THR A 284 25.61 -2.35 -9.19
CA THR A 284 25.20 -2.11 -7.80
C THR A 284 23.81 -1.47 -7.71
N LEU A 285 23.20 -1.52 -6.53
CA LEU A 285 21.93 -0.83 -6.29
C LEU A 285 22.05 0.69 -6.51
N ASP A 286 23.16 1.32 -6.11
CA ASP A 286 23.39 2.75 -6.33
C ASP A 286 23.43 3.12 -7.82
N ASP A 287 24.00 2.26 -8.66
CA ASP A 287 24.00 2.48 -10.12
C ASP A 287 22.59 2.44 -10.69
N VAL A 288 21.76 1.47 -10.25
CA VAL A 288 20.36 1.37 -10.67
C VAL A 288 19.57 2.60 -10.21
N VAL A 289 19.74 3.05 -8.96
CA VAL A 289 19.06 4.25 -8.45
C VAL A 289 19.51 5.50 -9.22
N ARG A 290 20.79 5.62 -9.58
CA ARG A 290 21.29 6.71 -10.42
C ARG A 290 20.65 6.69 -11.80
N TYR A 291 20.50 5.51 -12.39
CA TYR A 291 19.84 5.37 -13.69
C TYR A 291 18.34 5.71 -13.61
N TYR A 292 17.67 5.28 -12.54
CA TYR A 292 16.30 5.66 -12.24
C TYR A 292 16.16 7.18 -12.15
N SER A 293 17.01 7.87 -11.38
CA SER A 293 16.98 9.32 -11.29
C SER A 293 17.22 10.01 -12.64
N ASN A 294 18.15 9.51 -13.45
CA ASN A 294 18.38 10.04 -14.80
C ASN A 294 17.14 9.86 -15.70
N THR A 295 16.48 8.71 -15.59
CA THR A 295 15.25 8.40 -16.33
C THR A 295 14.11 9.35 -15.92
N CYS A 296 13.96 9.64 -14.62
CA CYS A 296 12.97 10.60 -14.15
C CYS A 296 13.16 12.00 -14.75
N ARG A 297 14.41 12.45 -14.94
CA ARG A 297 14.72 13.77 -15.54
C ARG A 297 14.35 13.88 -17.02
N MET A 298 14.06 12.77 -17.70
CA MET A 298 13.60 12.76 -19.09
C MET A 298 12.08 12.96 -19.21
N LEU A 299 11.35 12.87 -18.10
CA LEU A 299 9.89 12.90 -18.09
C LEU A 299 9.36 14.34 -18.05
N ALA A 300 8.19 14.53 -18.66
CA ALA A 300 7.37 15.72 -18.46
C ALA A 300 6.43 15.55 -17.25
N PRO A 301 6.01 16.64 -16.59
CA PRO A 301 4.95 16.59 -15.60
C PRO A 301 3.68 15.97 -16.17
N ALA A 302 2.93 15.27 -15.34
CA ALA A 302 1.67 14.65 -15.73
C ALA A 302 0.59 15.69 -16.04
N HIS A 303 -0.35 15.35 -16.93
CA HIS A 303 -1.46 16.23 -17.25
C HIS A 303 -2.33 16.50 -16.00
N ASP A 304 -2.82 17.74 -15.85
CA ASP A 304 -3.71 18.13 -14.75
C ASP A 304 -5.14 17.54 -14.84
N GLN A 305 -5.46 16.82 -15.90
CA GLN A 305 -6.71 16.11 -16.07
C GLN A 305 -6.43 14.62 -15.95
N LEU A 306 -7.04 14.01 -14.94
CA LEU A 306 -6.88 12.60 -14.60
C LEU A 306 -8.12 11.83 -15.05
N LEU A 307 -7.96 10.54 -15.37
CA LEU A 307 -9.03 9.73 -15.95
C LEU A 307 -9.28 8.46 -15.14
N LEU A 308 -10.47 8.36 -14.55
CA LEU A 308 -10.98 7.09 -14.03
C LEU A 308 -11.81 6.40 -15.09
N ARG A 309 -11.43 5.17 -15.45
CA ARG A 309 -12.19 4.32 -16.37
C ARG A 309 -12.93 3.24 -15.59
N TYR A 310 -14.20 3.02 -15.92
CA TYR A 310 -14.99 1.93 -15.33
C TYR A 310 -15.32 0.87 -16.38
N GLU A 311 -14.93 -0.37 -16.12
CA GLU A 311 -15.26 -1.53 -16.96
C GLU A 311 -16.24 -2.48 -16.26
N TYR A 312 -17.17 -3.05 -17.02
CA TYR A 312 -18.07 -4.07 -16.51
C TYR A 312 -17.37 -5.44 -16.45
N GLN A 313 -17.42 -6.12 -15.31
CA GLN A 313 -16.69 -7.37 -15.11
C GLN A 313 -17.16 -8.53 -16.00
N LYS A 314 -18.42 -8.50 -16.46
CA LYS A 314 -19.01 -9.63 -17.20
C LYS A 314 -18.45 -9.75 -18.62
N ASP A 315 -18.28 -8.63 -19.30
CA ASP A 315 -17.92 -8.58 -20.73
C ASP A 315 -16.78 -7.58 -21.03
N HIS A 316 -16.24 -6.91 -20.02
CA HIS A 316 -15.19 -5.89 -20.12
C HIS A 316 -15.60 -4.66 -20.94
N SER A 317 -16.92 -4.44 -21.12
CA SER A 317 -17.43 -3.23 -21.77
C SER A 317 -17.16 -1.98 -20.92
N LEU A 318 -16.98 -0.84 -21.61
CA LEU A 318 -16.82 0.45 -20.97
C LEU A 318 -18.16 0.90 -20.38
N LEU A 319 -18.23 1.05 -19.05
CA LEU A 319 -19.38 1.62 -18.35
C LEU A 319 -19.38 3.14 -18.41
N GLY A 320 -18.19 3.74 -18.39
CA GLY A 320 -18.01 5.17 -18.51
C GLY A 320 -16.67 5.63 -17.97
N GLU A 321 -16.40 6.91 -18.18
CA GLU A 321 -15.17 7.57 -17.77
C GLU A 321 -15.49 8.80 -16.92
N ASP A 322 -14.70 9.00 -15.86
CA ASP A 322 -14.76 10.18 -15.00
C ASP A 322 -13.46 10.97 -15.17
N LYS A 323 -13.56 12.06 -15.93
CA LYS A 323 -12.49 13.06 -16.14
C LYS A 323 -12.60 14.11 -15.06
N PHE A 324 -11.51 14.37 -14.35
CA PHE A 324 -11.49 15.35 -13.26
C PHE A 324 -10.14 16.07 -13.20
N ALA A 325 -10.17 17.30 -12.69
CA ALA A 325 -8.97 18.10 -12.51
C ALA A 325 -8.19 17.67 -11.25
N TYR A 326 -6.87 17.76 -11.32
CA TYR A 326 -6.00 17.63 -10.16
C TYR A 326 -6.24 18.77 -9.17
N ASP A 327 -6.45 18.42 -7.90
CA ASP A 327 -6.64 19.37 -6.81
C ASP A 327 -5.54 19.16 -5.75
N PRO A 328 -4.45 19.95 -5.80
CA PRO A 328 -3.31 19.77 -4.90
C PRO A 328 -3.66 20.07 -3.44
N ASP A 329 -4.52 21.06 -3.19
CA ASP A 329 -4.89 21.46 -1.83
C ASP A 329 -5.79 20.41 -1.18
N TRP A 330 -6.79 19.92 -1.92
CA TRP A 330 -7.62 18.81 -1.47
C TRP A 330 -6.79 17.56 -1.20
N LEU A 331 -5.91 17.19 -2.13
CA LEU A 331 -5.04 16.01 -1.97
C LEU A 331 -4.18 16.13 -0.72
N LYS A 332 -3.50 17.27 -0.53
CA LYS A 332 -2.62 17.49 0.63
C LYS A 332 -3.39 17.36 1.94
N ASN A 333 -4.62 17.88 1.99
CA ASN A 333 -5.50 17.73 3.15
C ASN A 333 -5.91 16.27 3.40
N GLN A 334 -6.22 15.50 2.34
CA GLN A 334 -6.52 14.07 2.48
C GLN A 334 -5.31 13.27 2.97
N ILE A 335 -4.13 13.51 2.39
CA ILE A 335 -2.89 12.86 2.82
C ILE A 335 -2.63 13.16 4.30
N ARG A 336 -2.68 14.43 4.71
CA ARG A 336 -2.47 14.83 6.12
C ARG A 336 -3.47 14.14 7.05
N SER A 337 -4.76 14.15 6.72
CA SER A 337 -5.79 13.49 7.55
C SER A 337 -5.56 11.99 7.68
N CYS A 338 -5.06 11.34 6.63
CA CYS A 338 -4.66 9.93 6.69
C CYS A 338 -3.41 9.74 7.55
N LEU A 339 -2.40 10.60 7.41
CA LEU A 339 -1.16 10.52 8.17
C LEU A 339 -1.38 10.74 9.68
N GLU A 340 -2.25 11.65 10.08
CA GLU A 340 -2.63 11.82 11.50
C GLU A 340 -3.12 10.49 12.11
N PHE A 341 -3.89 9.70 11.35
CA PHE A 341 -4.29 8.36 11.78
C PHE A 341 -3.10 7.39 11.84
N TRP A 342 -2.28 7.35 10.78
CA TRP A 342 -1.14 6.43 10.70
C TRP A 342 -0.06 6.69 11.74
N LEU A 343 0.17 7.97 12.09
CA LEU A 343 1.11 8.42 13.11
C LEU A 343 0.55 8.28 14.53
N GLY A 344 -0.75 7.97 14.68
CA GLY A 344 -1.41 7.83 15.97
C GLY A 344 -1.75 9.18 16.64
N GLU A 345 -1.79 10.26 15.86
CA GLU A 345 -2.17 11.61 16.30
C GLU A 345 -3.70 11.77 16.36
N ARG A 346 -4.44 10.97 15.59
CA ARG A 346 -5.90 10.92 15.56
C ARG A 346 -6.42 9.49 15.69
N GLU A 347 -7.46 9.30 16.50
CA GLU A 347 -8.15 8.01 16.63
C GLU A 347 -8.94 7.65 15.37
N ALA A 348 -9.11 6.35 15.15
CA ALA A 348 -9.90 5.82 14.03
C ALA A 348 -11.38 6.14 14.20
N THR A 349 -11.99 6.73 13.18
CA THR A 349 -13.40 7.11 13.12
C THR A 349 -14.17 6.23 12.14
N CYS A 350 -15.43 5.98 12.47
CA CYS A 350 -16.36 5.33 11.55
C CYS A 350 -16.78 6.30 10.45
N THR A 351 -17.33 5.76 9.35
CA THR A 351 -17.93 6.57 8.30
C THR A 351 -19.07 7.43 8.84
N PRO A 352 -19.26 8.64 8.29
CA PRO A 352 -20.39 9.50 8.67
C PRO A 352 -21.72 8.85 8.28
N GLU A 353 -22.83 9.35 8.83
CA GLU A 353 -24.13 8.66 8.77
C GLU A 353 -24.60 8.42 7.33
N GLU A 354 -24.41 9.42 6.47
CA GLU A 354 -24.73 9.42 5.05
C GLU A 354 -23.93 8.36 4.24
N GLU A 355 -22.78 7.92 4.73
CA GLU A 355 -21.93 6.92 4.10
C GLU A 355 -21.96 5.55 4.81
N ARG A 356 -22.79 5.37 5.85
CA ARG A 356 -22.88 4.08 6.58
C ARG A 356 -23.39 2.92 5.72
N TRP A 357 -23.94 3.17 4.54
CA TRP A 357 -24.23 2.11 3.55
C TRP A 357 -22.98 1.29 3.21
N LYS A 358 -21.78 1.88 3.30
CA LYS A 358 -20.48 1.19 3.16
C LYS A 358 -20.34 0.01 4.13
N CYS A 359 -20.89 0.14 5.35
CA CYS A 359 -20.84 -0.91 6.38
C CYS A 359 -21.54 -2.21 5.95
N GLY A 360 -22.50 -2.15 5.03
CA GLY A 360 -23.15 -3.34 4.46
C GLY A 360 -22.18 -4.29 3.74
N PHE A 361 -21.08 -3.74 3.23
CA PHE A 361 -20.02 -4.44 2.50
C PHE A 361 -18.74 -4.64 3.34
N CYS A 362 -18.73 -4.16 4.60
CA CYS A 362 -17.57 -4.28 5.48
C CYS A 362 -17.55 -5.65 6.16
N GLN A 363 -16.41 -6.34 6.09
CA GLN A 363 -16.22 -7.65 6.73
C GLN A 363 -16.26 -7.59 8.27
N PHE A 364 -16.09 -6.40 8.84
CA PHE A 364 -16.04 -6.14 10.28
C PHE A 364 -17.36 -5.60 10.86
N LYS A 365 -18.43 -5.56 10.04
CA LYS A 365 -19.70 -4.95 10.42
C LYS A 365 -20.31 -5.51 11.70
N THR A 366 -20.05 -6.77 12.05
CA THR A 366 -20.69 -7.44 13.19
C THR A 366 -20.19 -6.94 14.55
N PHE A 367 -19.02 -6.30 14.60
CA PHE A 367 -18.41 -5.79 15.84
C PHE A 367 -18.03 -4.30 15.75
N CYS A 368 -18.44 -3.62 14.67
CA CYS A 368 -18.23 -2.19 14.50
C CYS A 368 -19.42 -1.40 15.09
N SER A 369 -19.14 -0.44 15.96
CA SER A 369 -20.17 0.38 16.65
C SER A 369 -21.11 1.11 15.69
N ALA A 370 -20.60 1.60 14.55
CA ALA A 370 -21.44 2.29 13.56
C ALA A 370 -22.56 1.42 12.96
N TYR A 371 -22.39 0.09 12.94
CA TYR A 371 -23.46 -0.81 12.48
C TYR A 371 -24.45 -1.16 13.60
N THR A 372 -23.99 -1.24 14.85
CA THR A 372 -24.89 -1.49 15.99
C THR A 372 -25.87 -0.34 16.21
N ASP A 373 -25.42 0.91 16.01
CA ASP A 373 -26.26 2.10 16.17
C ASP A 373 -27.31 2.21 15.04
N SER A 374 -26.97 1.77 13.82
CA SER A 374 -27.89 1.80 12.66
C SER A 374 -29.10 0.87 12.78
N LYS A 375 -29.06 -0.13 13.67
CA LYS A 375 -30.20 -1.00 13.97
C LYS A 375 -31.11 -0.47 15.09
N GLY A 376 -30.69 0.57 15.83
CA GLY A 376 -31.45 1.15 16.93
C GLY A 376 -32.64 2.00 16.52
N THR A 377 -32.82 2.29 15.21
CA THR A 377 -33.83 3.24 14.72
C THR A 377 -34.99 2.60 13.95
N VAL A 378 -35.13 1.27 13.96
CA VAL A 378 -36.34 0.60 13.47
C VAL A 378 -37.06 -0.05 14.65
N ALA A 379 -37.76 0.77 15.43
CA ALA A 379 -38.80 0.26 16.31
C ALA A 379 -39.90 -0.39 15.44
N PRO A 380 -40.41 -1.58 15.79
CA PRO A 380 -41.57 -2.13 15.11
C PRO A 380 -42.74 -1.19 15.38
N LYS A 381 -43.39 -0.70 14.33
CA LYS A 381 -44.71 -0.08 14.47
C LYS A 381 -45.64 -1.14 15.06
N SER A 382 -45.95 -0.98 16.34
CA SER A 382 -47.08 -1.63 16.98
C SER A 382 -48.34 -1.17 16.25
N ASN A 383 -48.90 -2.03 15.41
CA ASN A 383 -50.30 -1.90 15.02
C ASN A 383 -51.10 -2.58 16.12
N ASP A 384 -51.69 -1.75 16.97
CA ASP A 384 -52.81 -2.15 17.82
C ASP A 384 -53.93 -1.11 17.66
N SER A 385 -55.16 -1.58 17.85
CA SER A 385 -56.48 -0.95 17.59
C SER A 385 -56.93 -0.93 16.10
N ASP A 386 -58.15 -1.34 15.72
CA ASP A 386 -59.32 -1.69 16.52
C ASP A 386 -60.36 -2.47 15.71
N ILE A 387 -61.19 -3.18 16.48
CA ILE A 387 -62.40 -3.94 16.19
C ILE A 387 -63.49 -3.05 15.55
N LYS A 388 -64.31 -3.60 14.61
CA LYS A 388 -65.79 -3.65 14.71
C LYS A 388 -66.51 -4.27 13.50
N GLU A 389 -67.33 -5.26 13.83
CA GLU A 389 -68.71 -5.54 13.41
C GLU A 389 -69.09 -5.52 11.92
N GLY A 390 -69.65 -6.65 11.47
CA GLY A 390 -70.36 -6.83 10.21
C GLY A 390 -70.54 -8.31 9.88
#